data_AF-H9FIP8-F1
#
_entry.id   AF-H9FIP8-F1
#
_cell.length_a   1.000
_cell.length_b   1.000
_cell.length_c   1.000
_cell.angle_alpha   90.00
_cell.angle_beta   90.00
_cell.angle_gamma   90.00
#
_symmetry.space_group_name_H-M   'P 1'
#
loop_
_entity.id
_entity.type
_entity.pdbx_description
1 polymer ?
#
loop_
_entity_poly.entity_id
_entity_poly.type
_entity_poly.pdbx_seq_one_letter_code
_entity_poly.pdbx_strand_id
1 'polypeptide(L)'
;NIQRSLYEGFCLGFLTQLDRASHPIVQKLICQHIVSGNVKSLLKQPIPEPKGGRLIQVEGYWIAVGDKEPTIDETYILTSSVKLNLRDIVRVVSAGTYPVLIQGETSVGKTSLIQWLAAATGNHCVRINNHEHTDIQEYIGCYTSDSSGKLVF
;
A
#
# COMPACT_ATOMS: atom_id res chain seq x y z
N ASN A 1 -11.95 -7.09 -16.63
CA ASN A 1 -13.09 -6.21 -16.96
C ASN A 1 -12.57 -4.77 -17.00
N ILE A 2 -12.50 -4.15 -18.18
CA ILE A 2 -11.91 -2.81 -18.38
C ILE A 2 -12.62 -1.74 -17.54
N GLN A 3 -13.95 -1.80 -17.40
CA GLN A 3 -14.70 -0.81 -16.62
C GLN A 3 -14.34 -0.83 -15.13
N ARG A 4 -14.11 -2.03 -14.55
CA ARG A 4 -13.68 -2.17 -13.16
C ARG A 4 -12.28 -1.58 -12.96
N SER A 5 -11.37 -1.84 -13.90
CA SER A 5 -10.01 -1.30 -13.88
C SER A 5 -10.00 0.22 -14.03
N LEU A 6 -10.82 0.79 -14.92
CA LEU A 6 -10.99 2.24 -15.05
C LEU A 6 -11.52 2.84 -13.74
N TYR A 7 -12.60 2.28 -13.19
CA TYR A 7 -13.14 2.73 -11.91
C TYR A 7 -12.06 2.77 -10.81
N GLU A 8 -11.28 1.70 -10.66
CA GLU A 8 -10.21 1.64 -9.66
C GLU A 8 -9.09 2.66 -9.94
N GLY A 9 -8.71 2.88 -11.20
CA GLY A 9 -7.73 3.90 -11.58
C GLY A 9 -8.19 5.33 -11.26
N PHE A 10 -9.47 5.64 -11.48
CA PHE A 10 -10.04 6.93 -11.08
C PHE A 10 -10.15 7.05 -9.56
N CYS A 11 -10.54 5.99 -8.85
CA CYS A 11 -10.53 5.99 -7.39
C CYS A 11 -9.11 6.22 -6.83
N LEU A 12 -8.09 5.62 -7.44
CA LEU A 12 -6.70 5.83 -7.09
C LEU A 12 -6.29 7.30 -7.27
N GLY A 13 -6.63 7.90 -8.42
CA GLY A 13 -6.23 9.27 -8.74
C GLY A 13 -6.99 10.36 -7.97
N PHE A 14 -8.27 10.15 -7.68
CA PHE A 14 -9.14 11.22 -7.16
C PHE A 14 -9.58 11.05 -5.71
N LEU A 15 -9.56 9.83 -5.14
CA LEU A 15 -10.05 9.60 -3.77
C LEU A 15 -8.91 9.53 -2.73
N THR A 16 -7.69 9.18 -3.13
CA THR A 16 -6.59 8.93 -2.18
C THR A 16 -6.15 10.17 -1.39
N GLN A 17 -6.14 11.34 -2.01
CA GLN A 17 -5.77 12.62 -1.37
C GLN A 17 -6.96 13.44 -0.87
N LEU A 18 -8.17 12.90 -0.99
CA LEU A 18 -9.40 13.61 -0.70
C LEU A 18 -9.85 13.34 0.75
N ASP A 19 -10.46 14.34 1.39
CA ASP A 19 -11.07 14.16 2.70
C ASP A 19 -12.25 13.18 2.65
N ARG A 20 -12.52 12.53 3.79
CA ARG A 20 -13.53 11.46 3.88
C ARG A 20 -14.97 11.94 3.60
N ALA A 21 -15.28 13.22 3.82
CA ALA A 21 -16.61 13.76 3.55
C ALA A 21 -16.86 13.96 2.06
N SER A 22 -15.81 14.25 1.29
CA SER A 22 -15.88 14.42 -0.17
C SER A 22 -15.82 13.10 -0.95
N HIS A 23 -15.38 11.99 -0.32
CA HIS A 23 -15.32 10.66 -0.95
C HIS A 23 -16.62 10.23 -1.64
N PRO A 24 -17.81 10.28 -0.99
CA PRO A 24 -19.05 9.84 -1.62
C PRO A 24 -19.45 10.69 -2.84
N ILE A 25 -19.12 11.98 -2.81
CA ILE A 25 -19.42 12.93 -3.89
C ILE A 25 -18.59 12.58 -5.12
N VAL A 26 -17.27 12.46 -4.96
CA VAL A 26 -16.37 12.15 -6.06
C VAL A 26 -16.58 10.72 -6.55
N GLN A 27 -16.83 9.76 -5.67
CA GLN A 27 -17.18 8.40 -6.07
C GLN A 27 -18.45 8.38 -6.93
N LYS A 28 -19.47 9.17 -6.57
CA LYS A 28 -20.69 9.33 -7.39
C LYS A 28 -20.38 9.91 -8.77
N LEU A 29 -19.51 10.93 -8.85
CA LEU A 29 -19.08 11.52 -10.12
C LEU A 29 -18.32 10.52 -10.99
N ILE A 30 -17.38 9.77 -10.42
CA ILE A 30 -16.65 8.70 -11.12
C ILE A 30 -17.64 7.68 -11.66
N CYS A 31 -18.58 7.23 -10.83
CA CYS A 31 -19.60 6.28 -11.25
C CYS A 31 -20.47 6.82 -12.39
N GLN A 32 -20.90 8.08 -12.31
CA GLN A 32 -21.76 8.70 -13.32
C GLN A 32 -21.07 8.86 -14.68
N HIS A 33 -19.77 9.18 -14.69
CA HIS A 33 -19.06 9.55 -15.93
C HIS A 33 -18.18 8.42 -16.50
N ILE A 34 -17.70 7.51 -15.66
CA ILE A 34 -16.76 6.44 -16.07
C ILE A 34 -17.47 5.09 -16.18
N VAL A 35 -18.47 4.83 -15.32
CA VAL A 35 -19.16 3.54 -15.27
C VAL A 35 -20.46 3.62 -16.08
N SER A 36 -20.44 3.08 -17.30
CA SER A 36 -21.67 2.87 -18.06
C SER A 36 -22.41 1.65 -17.50
N GLY A 37 -23.50 1.86 -16.74
CA GLY A 37 -24.39 0.80 -16.27
C GLY A 37 -24.57 0.74 -14.75
N ASN A 38 -24.87 -0.45 -14.21
CA ASN A 38 -25.19 -0.63 -12.80
C ASN A 38 -23.93 -0.69 -11.91
N VAL A 39 -23.64 0.44 -11.25
CA VAL A 39 -22.53 0.60 -10.29
C VAL A 39 -22.49 -0.50 -9.24
N LYS A 40 -23.65 -0.91 -8.68
CA LYS A 40 -23.68 -1.95 -7.65
C LYS A 40 -23.20 -3.30 -8.19
N SER A 41 -23.52 -3.60 -9.44
CA SER A 41 -23.01 -4.80 -10.10
C SER A 41 -21.51 -4.73 -10.32
N LEU A 42 -20.99 -3.56 -10.72
CA LEU A 42 -19.55 -3.37 -10.95
C LEU A 42 -18.74 -3.52 -9.64
N LEU A 43 -19.20 -2.91 -8.55
CA LEU A 43 -18.51 -2.97 -7.25
C LEU A 43 -18.54 -4.37 -6.62
N LYS A 44 -19.55 -5.18 -6.96
CA LYS A 44 -19.62 -6.59 -6.54
C LYS A 44 -18.70 -7.51 -7.33
N GLN A 45 -18.17 -7.06 -8.47
CA GLN A 45 -17.24 -7.87 -9.24
C GLN A 45 -15.88 -7.89 -8.56
N PRO A 46 -15.37 -9.07 -8.16
CA PRO A 46 -14.03 -9.18 -7.62
C PRO A 46 -13.02 -8.78 -8.70
N ILE A 47 -11.89 -8.21 -8.27
CA ILE A 47 -10.76 -7.99 -9.17
C ILE A 47 -10.27 -9.38 -9.61
N PRO A 48 -10.18 -9.66 -10.93
CA PRO A 48 -9.69 -10.95 -11.40
C PRO A 48 -8.29 -11.23 -10.87
N GLU A 49 -8.01 -12.48 -10.51
CA GLU A 49 -6.68 -12.90 -10.09
C GLU A 49 -5.68 -12.69 -11.25
N PRO A 50 -4.60 -11.93 -11.02
CA PRO A 50 -3.50 -11.82 -11.98
C PRO A 50 -2.91 -13.19 -12.32
N LYS A 51 -2.45 -13.36 -13.57
CA LYS A 51 -1.81 -14.61 -13.99
C LYS A 51 -0.38 -14.66 -13.45
N GLY A 52 -0.10 -15.64 -12.59
CA GLY A 52 1.24 -15.97 -12.12
C GLY A 52 1.67 -15.21 -10.87
N GLY A 53 2.68 -15.76 -10.20
CA GLY A 53 3.17 -15.26 -8.91
C GLY A 53 2.41 -15.84 -7.70
N ARG A 54 3.01 -15.72 -6.52
CA ARG A 54 2.34 -15.99 -5.24
C ARG A 54 1.58 -14.72 -4.85
N LEU A 55 0.26 -14.77 -4.86
CA LEU A 55 -0.61 -13.61 -4.61
C LEU A 55 -1.50 -13.88 -3.39
N ILE A 56 -1.83 -12.82 -2.65
CA ILE A 56 -2.77 -12.86 -1.53
C ILE A 56 -3.80 -11.74 -1.68
N GLN A 57 -5.04 -12.00 -1.26
CA GLN A 57 -6.07 -10.96 -1.21
C GLN A 57 -6.02 -10.19 0.10
N VAL A 58 -5.97 -8.86 -0.02
CA VAL A 58 -6.13 -7.93 1.11
C VAL A 58 -7.16 -6.88 0.69
N GLU A 59 -8.22 -6.66 1.49
CA GLU A 59 -9.27 -5.66 1.21
C GLU A 59 -9.84 -5.70 -0.24
N GLY A 60 -9.88 -6.89 -0.86
CA GLY A 60 -10.40 -7.10 -2.22
C GLY A 60 -9.42 -6.84 -3.36
N TYR A 61 -8.14 -6.59 -3.05
CA TYR A 61 -7.06 -6.40 -4.02
C TYR A 61 -6.03 -7.52 -3.92
N TRP A 62 -5.36 -7.81 -5.03
CA TRP A 62 -4.29 -8.81 -5.10
C TRP A 62 -2.94 -8.15 -4.84
N ILE A 63 -2.19 -8.70 -3.89
CA ILE A 63 -0.85 -8.24 -3.52
C ILE A 63 0.14 -9.38 -3.71
N ALA A 64 1.31 -9.05 -4.27
CA ALA A 64 2.42 -9.98 -4.36
C ALA A 64 2.88 -10.39 -2.97
N VAL A 65 2.93 -11.71 -2.74
CA VAL A 65 3.47 -12.28 -1.52
C VAL A 65 4.99 -12.24 -1.59
N GLY A 66 5.61 -11.76 -0.52
CA GLY A 66 7.06 -11.76 -0.41
C GLY A 66 7.64 -13.14 -0.11
N ASP A 67 8.92 -13.16 0.22
CA ASP A 67 9.71 -14.34 0.57
C ASP A 67 9.53 -14.78 2.04
N LYS A 68 8.93 -13.95 2.90
CA LYS A 68 8.53 -14.35 4.26
C LYS A 68 7.17 -15.04 4.23
N GLU A 69 6.91 -15.86 5.25
CA GLU A 69 5.57 -16.42 5.42
C GLU A 69 4.58 -15.33 5.85
N PRO A 70 3.43 -15.17 5.17
CA PRO A 70 2.41 -14.22 5.57
C PRO A 70 1.86 -14.51 6.96
N THR A 71 1.86 -13.51 7.83
CA THR A 71 1.37 -13.61 9.20
C THR A 71 0.45 -12.46 9.53
N ILE A 72 -0.77 -12.76 9.99
CA ILE A 72 -1.70 -11.76 10.50
C ILE A 72 -1.40 -11.53 11.98
N ASP A 73 -1.00 -10.31 12.33
CA ASP A 73 -0.89 -9.90 13.72
C ASP A 73 -2.31 -9.62 14.27
N GLU A 74 -2.82 -10.54 15.08
CA GLU A 74 -4.13 -10.46 15.73
C GLU A 74 -4.21 -9.34 16.79
N THR A 75 -3.06 -8.84 17.27
CA THR A 75 -3.02 -7.76 18.27
C THR A 75 -3.24 -6.37 17.64
N TYR A 76 -3.09 -6.26 16.32
CA TYR A 76 -3.30 -5.02 15.60
C TYR A 76 -4.79 -4.75 15.34
N ILE A 77 -5.31 -3.69 15.96
CA ILE A 77 -6.74 -3.37 15.88
C ILE A 77 -7.06 -2.58 14.60
N LEU A 78 -7.66 -3.27 13.63
CA LEU A 78 -8.21 -2.67 12.41
C LEU A 78 -9.56 -2.00 12.69
N THR A 79 -9.52 -0.78 13.23
CA THR A 79 -10.71 0.07 13.37
C THR A 79 -11.28 0.46 12.00
N SER A 80 -12.53 0.94 11.97
CA SER A 80 -13.18 1.34 10.71
C SER A 80 -12.38 2.38 9.92
N SER A 81 -11.73 3.34 10.58
CA SER A 81 -10.88 4.34 9.92
C SER A 81 -9.59 3.73 9.39
N VAL A 82 -8.96 2.83 10.15
CA VAL A 82 -7.73 2.14 9.74
C VAL A 82 -8.00 1.22 8.54
N LYS A 83 -9.14 0.52 8.52
CA LYS A 83 -9.54 -0.30 7.35
C LYS A 83 -9.72 0.53 6.08
N LEU A 84 -10.28 1.74 6.19
CA LEU A 84 -10.39 2.63 5.04
C LEU A 84 -9.01 3.06 4.52
N ASN A 85 -8.08 3.38 5.43
CA ASN A 85 -6.70 3.71 5.06
C ASN A 85 -5.99 2.49 4.44
N LEU A 86 -6.17 1.31 5.03
CA LEU A 86 -5.63 0.05 4.50
C LEU A 86 -6.11 -0.19 3.07
N ARG A 87 -7.42 -0.07 2.82
CA ARG A 87 -7.99 -0.24 1.48
C ARG A 87 -7.37 0.72 0.46
N ASP A 88 -7.16 1.98 0.85
CA ASP A 88 -6.55 2.98 -0.04
C ASP A 88 -5.07 2.68 -0.31
N ILE A 89 -4.30 2.25 0.71
CA ILE A 89 -2.90 1.81 0.57
C ILE A 89 -2.81 0.58 -0.32
N VAL A 90 -3.60 -0.45 -0.03
CA VAL A 90 -3.57 -1.73 -0.75
C VAL A 90 -3.98 -1.53 -2.21
N ARG A 91 -4.95 -0.65 -2.51
CA ARG A 91 -5.28 -0.25 -3.88
C ARG A 91 -4.03 0.25 -4.62
N VAL A 92 -3.26 1.15 -3.99
CA VAL A 92 -2.05 1.72 -4.61
C VAL A 92 -0.95 0.67 -4.76
N VAL A 93 -0.69 -0.11 -3.70
CA VAL A 93 0.36 -1.14 -3.68
C VAL A 93 0.06 -2.25 -4.69
N SER A 94 -1.21 -2.60 -4.91
CA SER A 94 -1.61 -3.59 -5.92
C SER A 94 -1.26 -3.21 -7.35
N ALA A 95 -1.05 -1.92 -7.64
CA ALA A 95 -0.57 -1.47 -8.94
C ALA A 95 0.93 -1.74 -9.14
N GLY A 96 1.71 -1.90 -8.07
CA GLY A 96 3.08 -2.42 -8.06
C GLY A 96 4.18 -1.54 -8.67
N THR A 97 3.85 -0.53 -9.48
CA THR A 97 4.83 0.19 -10.31
C THR A 97 5.19 1.60 -9.86
N TYR A 98 4.56 2.13 -8.80
CA TYR A 98 4.68 3.54 -8.44
C TYR A 98 5.16 3.73 -7.00
N PRO A 99 6.18 4.58 -6.77
CA PRO A 99 6.54 5.02 -5.42
C PRO A 99 5.35 5.70 -4.73
N VAL A 100 5.15 5.40 -3.45
CA VAL A 100 4.02 5.91 -2.65
C VAL A 100 4.54 6.75 -1.50
N LEU A 101 4.00 7.97 -1.37
CA LEU A 101 4.21 8.83 -0.23
C LEU A 101 2.95 8.85 0.65
N ILE A 102 3.12 8.61 1.95
CA ILE A 102 2.03 8.66 2.92
C ILE A 102 2.31 9.81 3.90
N GLN A 103 1.45 10.81 3.90
CA GLN A 103 1.57 12.00 4.74
C GLN A 103 0.39 12.09 5.71
N GLY A 104 0.64 12.70 6.87
CA GLY A 104 -0.36 12.97 7.90
C GLY A 104 0.32 13.23 9.24
N GLU A 105 -0.44 13.54 10.27
CA GLU A 105 0.08 13.79 11.62
C GLU A 105 0.93 12.63 12.17
N THR A 106 1.91 12.95 12.99
CA THR A 106 2.69 11.93 13.71
C THR A 106 1.79 11.11 14.63
N SER A 107 2.16 9.85 14.88
CA SER A 107 1.45 8.95 15.82
C SER A 107 0.04 8.48 15.41
N VAL A 108 -0.46 8.80 14.20
CA VAL A 108 -1.74 8.27 13.68
C VAL A 108 -1.68 6.83 13.14
N GLY A 109 -0.56 6.13 13.34
CA GLY A 109 -0.42 4.72 12.96
C GLY A 109 0.00 4.44 11.50
N LYS A 110 0.56 5.43 10.78
CA LYS A 110 1.06 5.23 9.40
C LYS A 110 2.08 4.09 9.31
N THR A 111 3.14 4.18 10.12
CA THR A 111 4.23 3.19 10.12
C THR A 111 3.73 1.82 10.56
N SER A 112 2.89 1.76 11.59
CA SER A 112 2.37 0.48 12.09
C SER A 112 1.43 -0.19 11.08
N LEU A 113 0.64 0.59 10.32
CA LEU A 113 -0.20 0.05 9.25
C LEU A 113 0.62 -0.56 8.10
N ILE A 114 1.74 0.07 7.72
CA ILE A 114 2.64 -0.46 6.69
C ILE A 114 3.36 -1.72 7.19
N GLN A 115 3.83 -1.72 8.44
CA GLN A 115 4.43 -2.90 9.05
C GLN A 115 3.44 -4.07 9.11
N TRP A 116 2.19 -3.79 9.51
CA TRP A 116 1.13 -4.79 9.53
C TRP A 116 0.86 -5.35 8.13
N LEU A 117 0.71 -4.50 7.11
CA LEU A 117 0.47 -4.94 5.74
C LEU A 117 1.65 -5.77 5.20
N ALA A 118 2.89 -5.39 5.50
CA ALA A 118 4.07 -6.14 5.09
C ALA A 118 4.09 -7.53 5.72
N ALA A 119 3.83 -7.64 7.03
CA ALA A 119 3.71 -8.93 7.72
C ALA A 119 2.56 -9.77 7.14
N ALA A 120 1.39 -9.17 6.95
CA ALA A 120 0.20 -9.82 6.38
C ALA A 120 0.40 -10.32 4.95
N THR A 121 1.40 -9.80 4.23
CA THR A 121 1.69 -10.17 2.83
C THR A 121 3.04 -10.88 2.69
N GLY A 122 3.73 -11.21 3.79
CA GLY A 122 5.04 -11.85 3.74
C GLY A 122 6.15 -10.99 3.12
N ASN A 123 5.96 -9.67 3.04
CA ASN A 123 6.94 -8.73 2.48
C ASN A 123 7.89 -8.20 3.57
N HIS A 124 9.11 -7.86 3.18
CA HIS A 124 10.03 -7.13 4.06
C HIS A 124 9.60 -5.67 4.22
N CYS A 125 9.57 -5.19 5.46
CA CYS A 125 9.43 -3.77 5.77
C CYS A 125 10.73 -3.25 6.37
N VAL A 126 11.57 -2.65 5.54
CA VAL A 126 12.80 -1.99 6.00
C VAL A 126 12.45 -0.57 6.41
N ARG A 127 12.70 -0.23 7.68
CA ARG A 127 12.49 1.11 8.21
C ARG A 127 13.80 1.87 8.25
N ILE A 128 13.88 2.95 7.47
CA ILE A 128 14.98 3.92 7.54
C ILE A 128 14.40 5.20 8.13
N ASN A 129 14.98 5.64 9.25
CA ASN A 129 14.56 6.84 9.95
C ASN A 129 15.54 7.97 9.64
N ASN A 130 15.13 8.91 8.80
CA ASN A 130 15.95 10.07 8.50
C ASN A 130 15.84 11.12 9.61
N HIS A 131 16.92 11.84 9.82
CA HIS A 131 17.06 13.00 10.70
C HIS A 131 17.94 14.05 9.99
N GLU A 132 18.08 15.24 10.58
CA GLU A 132 18.81 16.36 9.95
C GLU A 132 20.28 16.04 9.63
N HIS A 133 20.86 15.05 10.30
CA HIS A 133 22.25 14.62 10.14
C HIS A 133 22.39 13.24 9.47
N THR A 134 21.35 12.73 8.81
CA THR A 134 21.45 11.46 8.05
C THR A 134 22.43 11.60 6.90
N ASP A 135 23.48 10.79 6.91
CA ASP A 135 24.51 10.77 5.87
C ASP A 135 24.20 9.72 4.78
N ILE A 136 24.74 9.91 3.58
CA ILE A 136 24.57 8.96 2.47
C ILE A 136 25.06 7.55 2.81
N GLN A 137 26.10 7.44 3.66
CA GLN A 137 26.66 6.17 4.13
C GLN A 137 25.64 5.32 4.90
N GLU A 138 24.61 5.93 5.50
CA GLU A 138 23.53 5.17 6.14
C GLU A 138 22.65 4.40 5.15
N TYR A 139 22.57 4.86 3.89
CA TYR A 139 21.84 4.17 2.83
C TYR A 139 22.70 3.16 2.07
N ILE A 140 23.95 3.55 1.77
CA ILE A 140 24.81 2.81 0.85
C ILE A 140 25.87 1.96 1.56
N GLY A 141 25.98 2.05 2.90
CA GLY A 141 27.06 1.45 3.69
C GLY A 141 28.37 2.25 3.65
N CYS A 142 29.33 1.85 4.48
CA CYS A 142 30.67 2.42 4.51
C CYS A 142 31.73 1.32 4.64
N TYR A 143 32.94 1.62 4.21
CA TYR A 143 34.07 0.72 4.40
C TYR A 143 34.66 0.92 5.79
N THR A 144 34.88 -0.17 6.51
CA THR A 144 35.62 -0.21 7.77
C THR A 144 36.91 -1.00 7.61
N SER A 145 37.88 -0.78 8.51
CA SER A 145 39.11 -1.58 8.51
C SER A 145 38.88 -2.85 9.33
N ASP A 146 39.25 -3.99 8.79
CA ASP A 146 39.29 -5.24 9.56
C ASP A 146 40.51 -5.27 10.50
N SER A 147 40.67 -6.36 11.26
CA SER A 147 41.79 -6.54 12.19
C SER A 147 43.18 -6.55 11.53
N SER A 148 43.26 -6.66 10.20
CA SER A 148 44.50 -6.59 9.42
C SER A 148 44.74 -5.21 8.79
N GLY A 149 43.83 -4.26 8.99
CA GLY A 149 43.87 -2.93 8.36
C GLY A 149 43.37 -2.93 6.91
N LYS A 150 42.78 -4.03 6.44
CA LYS A 150 42.18 -4.11 5.11
C LYS A 150 40.80 -3.47 5.16
N LEU A 151 40.51 -2.61 4.18
CA LEU A 151 39.18 -2.05 4.01
C LEU A 151 38.21 -3.16 3.57
N VAL A 152 37.21 -3.38 4.39
CA VAL A 152 36.08 -4.28 4.16
C VAL A 152 34.80 -3.47 4.23
N PHE A 153 33.82 -3.87 3.41
CA PHE A 153 32.49 -3.26 3.40
C PHE A 153 31.59 -4.00 4.39
#